data_AF-A0A7Y3ANE1-F1
#
_entry.id   AF-A0A7Y3ANE1-F1
#
_cell.length_a   1.000
_cell.length_b   1.000
_cell.length_c   1.000
_cell.angle_alpha   90.00
_cell.angle_beta   90.00
_cell.angle_gamma   90.00
#
_symmetry.space_group_name_H-M   'P 1'
#
loop_
_entity.id
_entity.type
_entity.pdbx_description
1 polymer ?
#
loop_
_entity_poly.entity_id
_entity_poly.type
_entity_poly.pdbx_seq_one_letter_code
_entity_poly.pdbx_strand_id
1 'polypeptide(L)'
;MNKEQFEQLHLQGYNRIPVYRSVLADLDTPLSVYLKLAEGKDSYLLESVEGGETWGRYSIIGLPCKRRYTVRGNSFVVSDNGQQVSEKTVSDPLAHIAELQRQFKVP
;
A
#
# COMPACT_ATOMS: atom_id res chain seq x y z
N MET A 1 16.00 -2.61 -8.55
CA MET A 1 16.31 -1.20 -8.22
C MET A 1 17.72 -1.14 -7.65
N ASN A 2 18.66 -0.46 -8.33
CA ASN A 2 19.98 -0.15 -7.77
C ASN A 2 20.05 1.32 -7.32
N LYS A 3 21.15 1.71 -6.66
CA LYS A 3 21.33 3.06 -6.11
C LYS A 3 21.24 4.14 -7.20
N GLU A 4 21.92 3.92 -8.32
CA GLU A 4 21.95 4.89 -9.44
C GLU A 4 20.56 5.10 -10.04
N GLN A 5 19.81 4.03 -10.30
CA GLN A 5 18.41 4.10 -10.77
C GLN A 5 17.53 4.87 -9.79
N PHE A 6 17.70 4.66 -8.49
CA PHE A 6 16.95 5.38 -7.46
C PHE A 6 17.28 6.88 -7.48
N GLU A 7 18.57 7.24 -7.56
CA GLU A 7 19.02 8.63 -7.63
C GLU A 7 18.49 9.34 -8.88
N GLN A 8 18.48 8.67 -10.03
CA GLN A 8 17.92 9.22 -11.27
C GLN A 8 16.42 9.52 -11.15
N LEU A 9 15.64 8.60 -10.56
CA LEU A 9 14.21 8.83 -10.31
C LEU A 9 13.99 9.94 -9.30
N HIS A 10 14.84 10.03 -8.27
CA HIS A 10 14.76 11.13 -7.31
C HIS A 10 15.00 12.50 -7.96
N LEU A 11 16.01 12.62 -8.83
CA LEU A 11 16.29 13.85 -9.59
C LEU A 11 15.14 14.25 -10.54
N GLN A 12 14.36 13.29 -11.04
CA GLN A 12 13.13 13.54 -11.81
C GLN A 12 11.94 14.01 -10.93
N GLY A 13 12.16 14.16 -9.62
CA GLY A 13 11.18 14.64 -8.65
C GLY A 13 10.20 13.59 -8.14
N TYR A 14 10.44 12.30 -8.40
CA TYR A 14 9.64 11.22 -7.80
C TYR A 14 9.88 11.15 -6.29
N ASN A 15 8.81 11.16 -5.50
CA ASN A 15 8.88 11.17 -4.03
C ASN A 15 8.38 9.87 -3.39
N ARG A 16 7.97 8.90 -4.22
CA ARG A 16 7.54 7.57 -3.80
C ARG A 16 8.09 6.52 -4.77
N ILE A 17 9.37 6.18 -4.60
CA ILE A 17 10.12 5.29 -5.49
C ILE A 17 10.12 3.86 -4.90
N PRO A 18 9.62 2.84 -5.63
CA PRO A 18 9.62 1.47 -5.13
C PRO A 18 11.02 0.84 -5.20
N VAL A 19 11.49 0.31 -4.08
CA VAL A 19 12.69 -0.55 -4.04
C VAL A 19 12.21 -1.99 -3.93
N TYR A 20 12.59 -2.81 -4.91
CA TYR A 20 12.13 -4.20 -5.00
C TYR A 20 13.26 -5.14 -5.39
N ARG A 21 13.05 -6.41 -5.06
CA ARG A 21 13.81 -7.55 -5.53
C ARG A 21 12.86 -8.72 -5.80
N SER A 22 13.25 -9.59 -6.73
CA SER A 22 12.59 -10.87 -6.93
C SER A 22 13.31 -11.94 -6.12
N VAL A 23 12.55 -12.88 -5.57
CA VAL A 23 13.03 -14.04 -4.83
C VAL A 23 12.34 -15.29 -5.34
N LEU A 24 13.01 -16.44 -5.28
CA LEU A 24 12.38 -17.73 -5.56
C LEU A 24 11.49 -18.11 -4.37
N ALA A 25 10.27 -18.56 -4.67
CA ALA A 25 9.25 -18.88 -3.69
C ALA A 25 8.40 -20.08 -4.16
N ASP A 26 9.02 -21.02 -4.87
CA ASP A 26 8.34 -22.09 -5.61
C ASP A 26 7.59 -23.07 -4.70
N LEU A 27 7.93 -23.10 -3.41
CA LEU A 27 7.29 -23.93 -2.39
C LEU A 27 6.22 -23.18 -1.58
N ASP A 28 6.01 -21.91 -1.88
CA ASP A 28 5.12 -21.04 -1.15
C ASP A 28 3.89 -20.71 -1.98
N THR A 29 2.72 -20.80 -1.36
CA THR A 29 1.46 -20.27 -1.89
C THR A 29 1.29 -18.83 -1.40
N PRO A 30 0.48 -17.99 -2.05
CA PRO A 30 0.21 -16.64 -1.55
C PRO A 30 -0.24 -16.61 -0.09
N LEU A 31 -1.09 -17.56 0.32
CA LEU A 31 -1.52 -17.69 1.71
C LEU A 31 -0.36 -18.05 2.65
N SER A 32 0.52 -18.98 2.27
CA SER A 32 1.68 -19.31 3.12
C SER A 32 2.63 -18.13 3.26
N VAL A 33 2.85 -17.35 2.19
CA VAL A 33 3.64 -16.10 2.26
C VAL A 33 2.98 -15.08 3.16
N TYR A 34 1.66 -14.89 3.05
CA TYR A 34 0.92 -13.96 3.90
C TYR A 34 1.08 -14.32 5.37
N LEU A 35 0.87 -15.59 5.73
CA LEU A 35 1.04 -16.05 7.12
C LEU A 35 2.47 -15.89 7.64
N LYS A 36 3.49 -15.98 6.77
CA LYS A 36 4.90 -15.77 7.14
C LYS A 36 5.29 -14.30 7.33
N LEU A 37 4.66 -13.37 6.60
CA LEU A 37 5.12 -11.96 6.51
C LEU A 37 4.17 -10.95 7.14
N ALA A 38 2.86 -11.18 7.07
CA ALA A 38 1.83 -10.16 7.27
C ALA A 38 1.38 -10.03 8.73
N GLU A 39 2.32 -10.16 9.67
CA GLU A 39 2.05 -10.09 11.11
C GLU A 39 1.73 -8.65 11.53
N GLY A 40 0.48 -8.38 11.94
CA GLY A 40 0.08 -7.11 12.53
C GLY A 40 -1.27 -6.59 12.04
N LYS A 41 -1.68 -5.43 12.57
CA LYS A 41 -2.92 -4.77 12.15
C LYS A 41 -2.76 -4.18 10.74
N ASP A 42 -3.89 -4.06 10.04
CA ASP A 42 -4.00 -3.43 8.72
C ASP A 42 -3.18 -4.12 7.60
N SER A 43 -2.71 -5.35 7.82
CA SER A 43 -2.18 -6.21 6.76
C SER A 43 -3.32 -6.84 5.95
N TYR A 44 -3.04 -7.23 4.70
CA TYR A 44 -4.04 -7.80 3.81
C TYR A 44 -3.45 -8.77 2.78
N LEU A 45 -4.30 -9.68 2.30
CA LEU A 45 -4.07 -10.54 1.14
C LEU A 45 -5.21 -10.30 0.15
N LEU A 46 -4.87 -9.89 -1.07
CA LEU A 46 -5.81 -9.75 -2.17
C LEU A 46 -5.49 -10.83 -3.20
N GLU A 47 -6.48 -11.63 -3.54
CA GLU A 47 -6.40 -12.64 -4.59
C GLU A 47 -7.50 -12.40 -5.61
N SER A 48 -7.18 -12.58 -6.89
CA SER A 48 -8.17 -12.50 -7.96
C SER A 48 -8.63 -13.91 -8.33
N VAL A 49 -9.94 -14.06 -8.56
CA VAL A 49 -10.53 -15.29 -9.09
C VAL A 49 -11.25 -14.91 -10.39
N GLU A 50 -10.80 -15.47 -11.50
CA GLU A 50 -11.48 -15.33 -12.79
C GLU A 50 -12.27 -16.61 -13.08
N GLY A 51 -13.57 -16.47 -13.38
CA GLY A 51 -14.41 -17.59 -13.84
C GLY A 51 -14.67 -18.71 -12.83
N GLY A 52 -14.33 -18.53 -11.55
CA GLY A 52 -14.63 -19.47 -10.47
C GLY A 52 -13.63 -20.62 -10.30
N GLU A 53 -12.84 -20.94 -11.33
CA GLU A 53 -11.92 -22.09 -11.32
C GLU A 53 -10.45 -21.73 -11.58
N THR A 54 -10.17 -20.53 -12.10
CA THR A 54 -8.80 -20.05 -12.36
C THR A 54 -8.43 -18.93 -11.42
N TRP A 55 -7.42 -19.18 -10.58
CA TRP A 55 -6.76 -18.12 -9.83
C TRP A 55 -6.09 -17.14 -10.79
N GLY A 56 -6.26 -15.84 -10.53
CA GLY A 56 -5.59 -14.79 -11.27
C GLY A 56 -4.07 -14.92 -11.16
N ARG A 57 -3.35 -14.37 -12.13
CA ARG A 57 -1.89 -14.49 -12.25
C ARG A 57 -1.11 -13.94 -11.05
N TYR A 58 -1.72 -13.06 -10.26
CA TYR A 58 -1.07 -12.35 -9.16
C TYR A 58 -1.94 -12.33 -7.90
N SER A 59 -1.29 -12.53 -6.75
CA SER A 59 -1.82 -12.17 -5.43
C SER A 59 -1.01 -10.99 -4.89
N ILE A 60 -1.65 -10.10 -4.13
CA ILE A 60 -1.02 -8.91 -3.54
C ILE A 60 -1.09 -9.00 -2.02
N ILE A 61 0.07 -8.95 -1.38
CA ILE A 61 0.19 -8.93 0.07
C ILE A 61 0.58 -7.53 0.54
N GLY A 62 -0.27 -6.93 1.36
CA GLY A 62 0.04 -5.71 2.10
C GLY A 62 0.52 -6.04 3.49
N LEU A 63 1.72 -5.55 3.84
CA LEU A 63 2.25 -5.62 5.20
C LEU A 63 1.65 -4.49 6.07
N PRO A 64 1.77 -4.58 7.41
CA PRO A 64 1.29 -3.51 8.30
C PRO A 64 1.76 -2.12 7.86
N CYS A 65 0.82 -1.19 7.80
CA CYS A 65 1.10 0.16 7.37
C CYS A 65 1.56 1.05 8.54
N LYS A 66 2.49 1.98 8.28
CA LYS A 66 2.87 3.00 9.26
C LYS A 66 1.82 4.09 9.39
N ARG A 67 1.21 4.51 8.28
CA ARG A 67 0.20 5.58 8.25
C ARG A 67 -1.12 5.03 7.74
N ARG A 68 -2.19 5.24 8.51
CA ARG A 68 -3.57 4.88 8.17
C ARG A 68 -4.45 6.12 8.08
N TYR A 69 -5.26 6.18 7.04
CA TYR A 69 -6.29 7.19 6.85
C TYR A 69 -7.66 6.54 7.07
N THR A 70 -8.47 7.09 7.98
CA THR A 70 -9.81 6.58 8.29
C THR A 70 -10.83 7.67 8.02
N VAL A 71 -11.86 7.35 7.25
CA VAL A 71 -12.95 8.27 6.93
C VAL A 71 -14.26 7.75 7.51
N ARG A 72 -14.96 8.57 8.28
CA ARG A 72 -16.29 8.27 8.85
C ARG A 72 -17.21 9.46 8.64
N GLY A 73 -18.13 9.34 7.68
CA GLY A 73 -18.90 10.49 7.20
C GLY A 73 -17.94 11.57 6.70
N ASN A 74 -17.98 12.75 7.32
CA ASN A 74 -17.10 13.88 7.01
C ASN A 74 -15.86 13.95 7.92
N SER A 75 -15.71 13.08 8.94
CA SER A 75 -14.49 13.03 9.75
C SER A 75 -13.40 12.25 9.02
N PHE A 76 -12.23 12.89 8.88
CA PHE A 76 -11.03 12.34 8.26
C PHE A 76 -9.91 12.29 9.31
N VAL A 77 -9.54 11.07 9.69
CA VAL A 77 -8.54 10.80 10.74
C VAL A 77 -7.27 10.24 10.12
N VAL A 78 -6.13 10.78 10.54
CA VAL A 78 -4.79 10.25 10.20
C VAL A 78 -4.18 9.64 11.45
N SER A 79 -3.68 8.42 11.33
CA SER A 79 -2.95 7.74 12.39
C SER A 79 -1.58 7.29 11.91
N ASP A 80 -0.55 7.54 12.72
CA ASP A 80 0.81 7.05 12.53
C ASP A 80 1.18 6.04 13.61
N ASN A 81 1.67 4.87 13.21
CA ASN A 81 1.99 3.73 14.08
C ASN A 81 0.85 3.40 15.07
N GLY A 82 -0.40 3.51 14.60
CA GLY A 82 -1.60 3.28 15.40
C GLY A 82 -2.03 4.44 16.30
N GLN A 83 -1.27 5.53 16.40
CA GLN A 83 -1.63 6.72 17.17
C GLN A 83 -2.27 7.77 16.27
N GLN A 84 -3.41 8.32 16.68
CA GLN A 84 -4.04 9.42 15.96
C GLN A 84 -3.17 10.67 16.04
N VAL A 85 -2.77 11.19 14.87
CA VAL A 85 -1.93 12.40 14.75
C VAL A 85 -2.69 13.59 14.18
N SER A 86 -3.84 13.35 13.55
CA SER A 86 -4.69 14.41 13.00
C SER A 86 -6.12 13.92 12.88
N GLU A 87 -7.07 14.81 13.10
CA GLU A 87 -8.48 14.64 12.78
C GLU A 87 -9.02 15.97 12.26
N LYS A 88 -9.81 15.91 11.19
CA LYS A 88 -10.47 17.08 10.62
C LYS A 88 -11.78 16.72 9.97
N THR A 89 -12.71 17.67 9.95
CA THR A 89 -13.92 17.57 9.15
C THR A 89 -13.65 18.09 7.74
N VAL A 90 -13.94 17.28 6.73
CA VAL A 90 -13.82 17.63 5.31
C VAL A 90 -15.20 17.68 4.67
N SER A 91 -15.45 18.65 3.80
CA SER A 91 -16.75 18.79 3.10
C SER A 91 -16.98 17.64 2.11
N ASP A 92 -15.95 17.25 1.36
CA ASP A 92 -15.96 16.13 0.42
C ASP A 92 -14.76 15.19 0.70
N PRO A 93 -15.00 14.02 1.32
CA PRO A 93 -13.93 13.06 1.60
C PRO A 93 -13.26 12.47 0.36
N LEU A 94 -13.99 12.29 -0.74
CA LEU A 94 -13.44 11.70 -1.95
C LEU A 94 -12.53 12.69 -2.67
N ALA A 95 -12.94 13.96 -2.76
CA ALA A 95 -12.07 15.02 -3.25
C ALA A 95 -10.80 15.14 -2.40
N HIS A 96 -10.93 15.01 -1.08
CA HIS A 96 -9.78 15.07 -0.19
C HIS A 96 -8.81 13.88 -0.39
N ILE A 97 -9.33 12.67 -0.63
CA ILE A 97 -8.51 11.51 -0.98
C ILE A 97 -7.77 11.74 -2.31
N ALA A 98 -8.42 12.34 -3.30
CA ALA A 98 -7.79 12.66 -4.59
C ALA A 98 -6.65 13.69 -4.42
N GLU A 99 -6.85 14.72 -3.59
CA GLU A 99 -5.79 15.68 -3.24
C GLU A 99 -4.61 15.00 -2.54
N LEU A 100 -4.89 14.09 -1.60
CA LEU A 100 -3.88 13.32 -0.90
C LEU A 100 -3.06 12.46 -1.88
N GLN A 101 -3.71 11.79 -2.83
CA GLN A 101 -3.02 10.98 -3.84
C GLN A 101 -2.08 11.82 -4.71
N ARG A 102 -2.47 13.05 -5.06
CA ARG A 102 -1.64 13.97 -5.86
C ARG A 102 -0.33 14.38 -5.18
N GLN A 103 -0.23 14.23 -3.86
CA GLN A 103 1.03 14.49 -3.14
C GLN A 103 2.11 13.46 -3.48
N PHE A 104 1.73 12.28 -3.97
CA PHE A 104 2.66 11.21 -4.32
C PHE A 104 2.94 11.21 -5.81
N LYS A 105 4.19 11.51 -6.17
CA LYS A 105 4.71 11.32 -7.53
C LYS A 105 5.46 9.99 -7.55
N VAL A 106 4.82 8.98 -8.14
CA VAL A 106 5.36 7.64 -8.35
C VAL A 106 5.91 7.50 -9.78
N PRO A 107 7.02 6.77 -9.98
CA PRO A 107 7.57 6.49 -11.32
C PRO A 107 6.70 5.54 -12.15
#